data_AF-A0A8T5B2X3-F1
#
_entry.id   AF-A0A8T5B2X3-F1
#
_cell.length_a   1.000
_cell.length_b   1.000
_cell.length_c   1.000
_cell.angle_alpha   90.00
_cell.angle_beta   90.00
_cell.angle_gamma   90.00
#
_symmetry.space_group_name_H-M   'P 1'
#
loop_
_entity.id
_entity.type
_entity.pdbx_description
1 polymer ?
#
loop_
_entity_poly.entity_id
_entity_poly.type
_entity_poly.pdbx_seq_one_letter_code
_entity_poly.pdbx_strand_id
1 'polypeptide(L)'
;MNKNNLAIIFVALMILVTILSLAWSVEFNWPDYVHVDYGFPLTWGTHILNTIHGPVDIWKVNLEFLILDLVVWLCILIAGLFVILHVKK
;
A
#
# COMPACT_ATOMS: atom_id res chain seq x y z
N MET A 1 -4.52 25.92 14.86
CA MET A 1 -3.29 25.13 14.60
C MET A 1 -2.50 25.83 13.49
N ASN A 2 -1.20 26.05 13.67
CA ASN A 2 -0.35 26.65 12.63
C ASN A 2 -0.26 25.69 11.41
N LYS A 3 -0.10 26.24 10.20
CA LYS A 3 0.05 25.46 8.95
C LYS A 3 1.18 24.42 9.05
N ASN A 4 2.27 24.77 9.72
CA ASN A 4 3.40 23.85 9.91
C ASN A 4 3.01 22.63 10.77
N ASN A 5 2.29 22.84 11.88
CA ASN A 5 1.84 21.74 12.73
C ASN A 5 0.83 20.85 11.98
N LEU A 6 -0.05 21.47 11.18
CA LEU A 6 -0.98 20.74 10.32
C LEU A 6 -0.25 19.88 9.28
N ALA A 7 0.78 20.44 8.64
CA ALA A 7 1.60 19.71 7.67
C ALA A 7 2.33 18.53 8.32
N ILE A 8 2.93 18.71 9.50
CA ILE A 8 3.61 17.63 10.24
C ILE A 8 2.63 16.48 10.56
N ILE A 9 1.46 16.82 11.10
CA ILE A 9 0.43 15.81 11.40
C ILE A 9 -0.03 15.10 10.13
N PHE A 10 -0.21 15.83 9.04
CA PHE A 10 -0.59 15.26 7.75
C PHE A 10 0.46 14.29 7.20
N VAL A 11 1.76 14.64 7.25
CA VAL A 11 2.85 13.74 6.82
C VAL A 11 2.87 12.48 7.67
N ALA A 12 2.77 12.61 9.00
CA ALA A 12 2.76 11.46 9.89
C ALA A 12 1.59 10.50 9.58
N LEU A 13 0.40 11.07 9.32
CA LEU A 13 -0.78 10.31 8.93
C LEU A 13 -0.59 9.63 7.57
N MET A 14 -0.05 10.33 6.58
CA MET A 14 0.19 9.77 5.25
C MET A 14 1.23 8.65 5.25
N ILE A 15 2.28 8.74 6.08
CA ILE A 15 3.23 7.64 6.27
C ILE A 15 2.51 6.41 6.82
N LEU A 16 1.69 6.58 7.86
CA LEU A 16 0.92 5.48 8.44
C LEU A 16 -0.02 4.85 7.40
N VAL A 17 -0.75 5.68 6.65
CA VAL A 17 -1.65 5.21 5.58
C VAL A 17 -0.88 4.46 4.49
N THR A 18 0.29 4.94 4.08
CA THR A 18 1.10 4.28 3.05
C THR A 18 1.56 2.90 3.52
N ILE A 19 2.06 2.80 4.77
CA ILE A 19 2.48 1.52 5.36
C ILE A 19 1.28 0.56 5.43
N LEU A 20 0.15 1.03 5.96
CA LEU A 20 -1.07 0.21 6.05
C LEU A 20 -1.58 -0.23 4.69
N SER A 21 -1.50 0.64 3.67
CA SER A 21 -1.92 0.34 2.30
C SER A 21 -1.05 -0.71 1.64
N LEU A 22 0.28 -0.60 1.78
CA LEU A 22 1.23 -1.56 1.21
C LEU A 22 1.18 -2.91 1.92
N ALA A 23 0.91 -2.92 3.22
CA ALA A 23 0.76 -4.13 4.02
C ALA A 23 -0.66 -4.69 4.01
N TRP A 24 -1.64 -3.95 3.46
CA TRP A 24 -3.01 -4.40 3.37
C TRP A 24 -3.06 -5.68 2.54
N SER A 25 -3.82 -6.65 3.01
CA SER A 25 -3.91 -7.95 2.36
C SER A 25 -5.34 -8.44 2.23
N VAL A 26 -5.60 -9.18 1.16
CA VAL A 26 -6.85 -9.90 0.95
C VAL A 26 -6.53 -11.37 0.77
N GLU A 27 -7.09 -12.22 1.64
CA GLU A 27 -6.97 -13.67 1.54
C GLU A 27 -8.10 -14.24 0.69
N PHE A 28 -7.71 -15.13 -0.23
CA PHE A 28 -8.60 -15.92 -1.06
C PHE A 28 -8.33 -17.39 -0.78
N ASN A 29 -9.31 -18.06 -0.17
CA ASN A 29 -9.20 -19.43 0.27
C ASN A 29 -10.03 -20.35 -0.63
N TRP A 30 -9.36 -21.14 -1.47
CA TRP A 30 -9.96 -22.26 -2.20
C TRP A 30 -9.38 -23.58 -1.69
N PRO A 31 -10.12 -24.70 -1.83
CA PRO A 31 -9.79 -25.99 -1.19
C PRO A 31 -8.36 -26.49 -1.44
N ASP A 32 -7.80 -26.14 -2.58
CA ASP A 32 -6.52 -26.62 -3.11
C ASP A 32 -5.55 -25.49 -3.48
N TYR A 33 -5.99 -24.24 -3.36
CA TYR A 33 -5.25 -23.04 -3.74
C TYR A 33 -5.64 -21.88 -2.82
N VAL A 34 -4.81 -21.61 -1.82
CA VAL A 34 -4.95 -20.43 -0.97
C VAL A 34 -3.95 -19.40 -1.45
N HIS A 35 -4.39 -18.14 -1.60
CA HIS A 35 -3.46 -17.05 -1.85
C HIS A 35 -3.84 -15.80 -1.08
N VAL A 36 -2.84 -15.01 -0.74
CA VAL A 36 -2.96 -13.73 -0.05
C VAL A 36 -2.32 -12.68 -0.94
N ASP A 37 -3.14 -11.74 -1.40
CA ASP A 37 -2.72 -10.61 -2.21
C ASP A 37 -2.43 -9.41 -1.31
N TYR A 38 -1.28 -8.78 -1.49
CA TYR A 38 -0.78 -7.63 -0.73
C TYR A 38 -0.67 -6.40 -1.61
N GLY A 39 -1.06 -5.26 -1.05
CA GLY A 39 -0.93 -3.95 -1.67
C GLY A 39 -2.26 -3.29 -2.02
N PHE A 40 -2.20 -1.98 -2.14
CA PHE A 40 -3.30 -1.13 -2.59
C PHE A 40 -2.71 0.23 -3.04
N PRO A 41 -3.14 0.79 -4.19
CA PRO A 41 -4.21 0.30 -5.07
C PRO A 41 -3.86 -0.91 -5.95
N LEU A 42 -2.58 -1.24 -6.14
CA LEU A 42 -2.16 -2.40 -6.94
C LEU A 42 -1.64 -3.53 -6.05
N THR A 43 -1.80 -4.76 -6.51
CA THR A 43 -1.25 -5.94 -5.82
C THR A 43 0.20 -6.11 -6.19
N TRP A 44 1.12 -5.75 -5.29
CA TRP A 44 2.56 -5.89 -5.53
C TRP A 44 3.10 -7.25 -5.09
N GLY A 45 2.43 -7.95 -4.18
CA GLY A 45 2.86 -9.24 -3.66
C GLY A 45 1.70 -10.22 -3.59
N THR A 46 1.92 -11.45 -4.02
CA THR A 46 0.96 -12.55 -3.81
C THR A 46 1.69 -13.72 -3.15
N HIS A 47 1.25 -14.10 -1.96
CA HIS A 47 1.66 -15.33 -1.31
C HIS A 47 0.70 -16.44 -1.70
N ILE A 48 1.20 -17.59 -2.12
CA ILE A 48 0.38 -18.71 -2.59
C ILE A 48 0.78 -19.94 -1.79
N LEU A 49 -0.23 -20.62 -1.25
CA LEU A 49 -0.13 -21.94 -0.67
C LEU A 49 -0.99 -22.90 -1.52
N ASN A 50 -0.33 -23.75 -2.30
CA ASN A 50 -0.97 -24.77 -3.13
C ASN A 50 -0.75 -26.15 -2.50
N THR A 51 -1.76 -27.03 -2.54
CA THR A 51 -1.69 -28.40 -1.99
C THR A 51 -1.79 -29.50 -3.07
N ILE A 52 -2.07 -29.16 -4.33
CA ILE A 52 -2.25 -30.10 -5.47
C ILE A 52 -0.98 -30.91 -5.75
N HIS A 53 0.21 -30.33 -5.52
CA HIS A 53 1.51 -30.99 -5.74
C HIS A 53 2.32 -31.15 -4.44
N GLY A 54 1.67 -31.13 -3.27
CA GLY A 54 2.31 -31.00 -1.94
C GLY A 54 2.26 -29.56 -1.42
N PRO A 55 2.68 -29.27 -0.17
CA PRO A 55 2.64 -27.92 0.41
C PRO A 55 3.67 -27.03 -0.28
N VAL A 56 3.22 -26.35 -1.33
CA VAL A 56 4.07 -25.46 -2.13
C VAL A 56 3.75 -24.03 -1.73
N ASP A 57 4.72 -23.41 -1.05
CA ASP A 57 4.73 -22.00 -0.67
C ASP A 57 5.46 -21.19 -1.75
N ILE A 58 4.75 -20.27 -2.42
CA ILE A 58 5.28 -19.41 -3.48
C ILE A 58 5.00 -17.95 -3.16
N TRP A 59 6.04 -17.12 -3.26
CA TRP A 59 5.91 -15.67 -3.31
C TRP A 59 6.08 -15.15 -4.73
N LYS A 60 5.07 -14.43 -5.22
CA LYS A 60 5.15 -13.66 -6.46
C LYS A 60 5.26 -12.19 -6.10
N VAL A 61 6.34 -11.54 -6.53
CA VAL A 61 6.59 -10.12 -6.28
C VAL A 61 6.62 -9.38 -7.60
N ASN A 62 5.74 -8.39 -7.75
CA ASN A 62 5.72 -7.46 -8.87
C ASN A 62 6.29 -6.11 -8.41
N LEU A 63 7.59 -5.91 -8.69
CA LEU A 63 8.30 -4.68 -8.32
C LEU A 63 7.78 -3.46 -9.06
N GLU A 64 7.26 -3.62 -10.28
CA GLU A 64 6.68 -2.49 -11.03
C GLU A 64 5.44 -1.96 -10.31
N PHE A 65 4.58 -2.84 -9.83
CA PHE A 65 3.37 -2.45 -9.10
C PHE A 65 3.71 -1.85 -7.74
N LEU A 66 4.73 -2.38 -7.04
CA LEU A 66 5.22 -1.77 -5.81
C LEU A 66 5.69 -0.32 -6.03
N ILE A 67 6.46 -0.08 -7.09
CA ILE A 67 6.97 1.25 -7.42
C ILE A 67 5.81 2.18 -7.78
N LEU A 68 4.84 1.71 -8.58
CA LEU A 68 3.67 2.50 -8.96
C LEU A 68 2.81 2.87 -7.74
N ASP A 69 2.58 1.95 -6.81
CA ASP A 69 1.87 2.25 -5.56
C ASP A 69 2.60 3.31 -4.73
N LEU A 70 3.92 3.17 -4.56
CA LEU A 70 4.73 4.17 -3.87
C LEU A 70 4.63 5.55 -4.54
N VAL A 71 4.66 5.61 -5.87
CA VAL A 71 4.49 6.85 -6.63
C VAL A 71 3.10 7.45 -6.40
N VAL A 72 2.04 6.64 -6.42
CA VAL A 72 0.67 7.10 -6.18
C VAL A 72 0.56 7.74 -4.79
N TRP A 73 1.03 7.06 -3.74
CA TRP A 73 0.97 7.57 -2.37
C TRP A 73 1.83 8.82 -2.17
N LEU A 74 3.01 8.88 -2.79
CA LEU A 74 3.87 10.06 -2.76
C LEU A 74 3.23 11.25 -3.48
N CYS A 75 2.57 11.04 -4.62
CA CYS A 75 1.83 12.08 -5.33
C CYS A 75 0.70 12.66 -4.46
N ILE A 76 -0.06 11.81 -3.75
CA ILE A 76 -1.11 12.24 -2.83
C ILE A 76 -0.53 13.06 -1.67
N LEU A 77 0.58 12.62 -1.07
CA LEU A 77 1.29 13.37 -0.04
C LEU A 77 1.69 14.76 -0.53
N ILE A 78 2.36 14.84 -1.68
CA ILE A 78 2.83 16.11 -2.25
C ILE A 78 1.66 17.03 -2.56
N ALA A 79 0.59 16.52 -3.17
CA ALA A 79 -0.61 17.29 -3.46
C ALA A 79 -1.28 17.82 -2.19
N GLY A 80 -1.42 16.99 -1.15
CA GLY A 80 -1.97 17.39 0.13
C GLY A 80 -1.14 18.46 0.83
N LEU A 81 0.19 18.31 0.82
CA LEU A 81 1.12 19.32 1.36
C LEU A 81 1.03 20.65 0.59
N PHE A 82 0.98 20.58 -0.73
CA PHE A 82 0.81 21.77 -1.58
C PHE A 82 -0.45 22.54 -1.17
N VAL A 83 -1.57 21.83 -1.00
CA VAL A 83 -2.84 22.41 -0.56
C VAL A 83 -2.71 23.06 0.83
N ILE A 84 -2.18 22.34 1.82
CA ILE A 84 -2.06 22.84 3.21
C ILE A 84 -1.21 24.13 3.28
N LEU A 85 -0.11 24.17 2.54
CA LEU A 85 0.85 25.27 2.61
C LEU A 85 0.38 26.48 1.79
N HIS A 86 -0.08 26.27 0.56
CA HIS A 86 -0.26 27.34 -0.42
C HIS A 86 -1.70 27.79 -0.60
N VAL A 87 -2.69 26.95 -0.30
CA VAL A 87 -4.08 27.40 -0.34
C VAL A 87 -4.28 28.35 0.83
N LYS A 88 -4.62 29.60 0.51
CA LYS A 88 -5.02 30.59 1.51
C LYS A 88 -6.39 30.19 2.03
N LYS A 89 -6.53 30.18 3.36
CA LYS A 89 -7.86 30.32 3.97
C LYS A 89 -8.37 31.71 3.69
#